data_AF-A0A7C5U678-F1
#
_entry.id   AF-A0A7C5U678-F1
#
_cell.length_a   1.000
_cell.length_b   1.000
_cell.length_c   1.000
_cell.angle_alpha   90.00
_cell.angle_beta   90.00
_cell.angle_gamma   90.00
#
_symmetry.space_group_name_H-M   'P 1'
#
loop_
_entity.id
_entity.type
_entity.pdbx_description
1 polymer ?
#
loop_
_entity_poly.entity_id
_entity_poly.type
_entity_poly.pdbx_seq_one_letter_code
_entity_poly.pdbx_strand_id
1 'polypeptide(L)' 'MRWELKEVDESLVDELAKSIDVNRLVAKLLILRGITDPVEAKRFLNPTRQILRSPFLLKDMDKAV' A
#
# COMPACT_ATOMS: atom_id res chain seq x y z
N MET A 1 -12.89 9.10 21.49
CA MET A 1 -12.20 9.01 20.19
C MET A 1 -10.99 9.94 20.26
N ARG A 2 -9.77 9.39 20.33
CA ARG A 2 -8.52 10.17 20.37
C ARG A 2 -7.85 10.01 19.02
N TRP A 3 -7.63 11.11 18.31
CA TRP A 3 -6.87 11.09 17.06
C TRP A 3 -5.39 11.05 17.43
N GLU A 4 -4.67 10.05 16.92
CA GLU A 4 -3.25 9.86 17.18
C GLU A 4 -2.49 9.81 15.85
N LEU A 5 -1.43 10.62 15.76
CA LEU A 5 -0.53 10.61 14.63
C LEU A 5 0.55 9.56 14.89
N LYS A 6 0.69 8.59 13.99
CA LYS A 6 1.77 7.61 14.07
C LYS A 6 3.04 8.20 13.48
N GLU A 7 4.11 8.11 14.25
CA GLU A 7 5.46 8.45 13.78
C GLU A 7 6.05 7.30 12.96
N VAL A 8 6.88 7.66 11.98
CA VAL A 8 7.67 6.73 11.17
C VAL A 8 9.07 7.28 11.04
N ASP A 9 10.02 6.41 10.72
CA ASP A 9 11.38 6.81 10.43
C ASP A 9 11.41 7.67 9.15
N GLU A 10 11.78 8.94 9.29
CA GLU A 10 11.83 9.89 8.18
C GLU A 10 12.95 9.54 7.16
N SER A 11 13.99 8.82 7.57
CA SER A 11 15.02 8.34 6.64
C SER A 11 14.46 7.26 5.71
N LEU A 12 13.68 6.33 6.27
CA LEU A 12 12.97 5.30 5.51
C LEU A 12 11.95 5.91 4.54
N VAL A 13 11.26 6.98 4.96
CA VAL A 13 10.35 7.74 4.10
C VAL A 13 11.10 8.32 2.90
N ASP A 14 12.26 8.91 3.13
CA ASP A 14 13.09 9.51 2.08
C ASP A 14 13.66 8.47 1.11
N GLU A 15 14.14 7.34 1.62
CA GLU A 15 14.63 6.23 0.80
C GLU A 15 13.51 5.65 -0.07
N LEU A 16 12.36 5.35 0.54
CA LEU A 16 11.24 4.77 -0.18
C LEU A 16 10.70 5.75 -1.24
N ALA A 17 10.50 7.02 -0.87
CA ALA A 17 10.04 8.06 -1.78
C ALA A 17 10.93 8.19 -3.03
N LYS A 18 12.27 8.19 -2.84
CA LYS A 18 13.23 8.25 -3.95
C LYS A 18 13.25 6.97 -4.77
N SER A 19 13.18 5.80 -4.13
CA SER A 19 13.30 4.51 -4.81
C SER A 19 12.15 4.19 -5.77
N ILE A 20 10.95 4.70 -5.48
CA ILE A 20 9.75 4.47 -6.28
C ILE A 20 9.21 5.74 -6.96
N ASP A 21 9.92 6.86 -6.84
CA ASP A 21 9.59 8.16 -7.42
C ASP A 21 8.17 8.66 -7.05
N VAL A 22 7.92 8.79 -5.74
CA VAL A 22 6.63 9.28 -5.20
C VAL A 22 6.83 10.40 -4.18
N ASN A 23 5.76 11.13 -3.91
CA ASN A 23 5.74 12.14 -2.85
C ASN A 23 6.01 11.50 -1.47
N ARG A 24 6.77 12.19 -0.61
CA ARG A 24 7.04 11.77 0.79
C ARG A 24 5.80 11.37 1.57
N LEU A 25 4.67 12.07 1.36
CA LEU A 25 3.41 11.74 2.01
C LEU A 25 2.92 10.34 1.63
N VAL A 26 3.05 9.96 0.36
CA VAL A 26 2.67 8.63 -0.13
C VAL A 26 3.60 7.57 0.47
N ALA A 27 4.92 7.79 0.46
CA ALA A 27 5.89 6.90 1.08
C ALA A 27 5.61 6.70 2.58
N LYS A 28 5.34 7.78 3.32
CA LYS A 28 4.95 7.73 4.74
C LYS A 28 3.69 6.89 4.97
N LEU A 29 2.68 7.06 4.11
CA LEU A 29 1.44 6.28 4.18
C LEU A 29 1.61 4.80 3.83
N LEU A 30 2.60 4.43 3.01
CA LEU A 30 2.95 3.04 2.70
C LEU A 30 3.67 2.39 3.89
N ILE A 31 4.64 3.09 4.47
CA ILE A 31 5.36 2.63 5.66
C ILE A 31 4.39 2.43 6.84
N LEU A 32 3.45 3.35 7.04
CA LEU A 32 2.40 3.20 8.05
C LEU A 32 1.48 2.00 7.84
N ARG A 33 1.40 1.49 6.61
CA ARG A 33 0.68 0.25 6.26
C ARG A 33 1.56 -1.00 6.36
N GLY A 34 2.82 -0.86 6.77
CA GLY A 34 3.79 -1.95 6.84
C GLY A 34 4.47 -2.26 5.51
N ILE A 35 4.28 -1.42 4.49
CA ILE A 35 4.91 -1.59 3.17
C ILE A 35 6.19 -0.77 3.15
N THR A 36 7.33 -1.43 3.34
CA THR A 36 8.66 -0.81 3.36
C THR A 36 9.54 -1.22 2.18
N ASP A 37 9.19 -2.31 1.49
CA ASP A 37 9.92 -2.79 0.33
C ASP A 37 9.53 -2.01 -0.94
N PRO A 38 10.49 -1.49 -1.73
CA PRO A 38 10.19 -0.75 -2.96
C PRO A 38 9.44 -1.55 -4.02
N VAL A 39 9.69 -2.87 -4.12
CA VAL A 39 9.02 -3.74 -5.11
C VAL A 39 7.57 -3.97 -4.70
N GLU A 40 7.35 -4.27 -3.42
CA GLU A 40 6.03 -4.38 -2.83
C GLU A 40 5.25 -3.08 -2.99
N ALA A 41 5.86 -1.93 -2.71
CA ALA A 41 5.25 -0.61 -2.88
C ALA A 41 4.83 -0.35 -4.32
N LYS A 42 5.69 -0.65 -5.31
CA LYS A 42 5.34 -0.53 -6.74
C LYS A 42 4.19 -1.45 -7.13
N ARG A 43 4.20 -2.70 -6.66
CA ARG A 43 3.11 -3.67 -6.90
C ARG A 43 1.79 -3.24 -6.26
N PHE A 44 1.85 -2.65 -5.07
CA PHE A 44 0.68 -2.15 -4.36
C PHE A 44 0.05 -0.95 -5.05
N LEU A 45 0.87 0.01 -5.49
CA LEU A 45 0.40 1.21 -6.19
C LEU A 45 -0.09 0.90 -7.63
N ASN A 46 0.48 -0.13 -8.27
CA ASN A 46 0.16 -0.51 -9.65
C ASN A 46 -0.24 -2.00 -9.73
N PRO A 47 -1.39 -2.39 -9.15
CA PRO A 47 -1.79 -3.78 -9.14
C PRO A 47 -2.17 -4.26 -10.54
N THR A 48 -1.68 -5.45 -10.93
CA THR A 48 -2.08 -6.11 -12.18
C THR A 48 -3.26 -7.06 -11.93
N ARG A 49 -4.04 -7.37 -12.98
CA ARG A 49 -5.16 -8.33 -12.88
C ARG A 49 -4.74 -9.70 -12.33
N GLN A 50 -3.49 -10.11 -12.56
CA GLN A 50 -2.97 -11.40 -12.11
C GLN A 50 -2.78 -11.48 -10.58
N ILE A 51 -2.59 -10.35 -9.91
CA ILE A 51 -2.41 -10.31 -8.45
C ILE A 51 -3.71 -10.02 -7.70
N LEU A 52 -4.80 -9.71 -8.42
CA LEU A 52 -6.12 -9.56 -7.82
C LEU A 52 -6.68 -10.94 -7.47
N ARG A 53 -7.24 -11.06 -6.27
CA ARG A 53 -7.97 -12.28 -5.88
C ARG A 53 -9.18 -12.47 -6.78
N SER A 54 -9.52 -13.74 -7.04
CA SER A 54 -10.75 -14.07 -7.75
C SER A 54 -11.95 -13.38 -7.07
N PRO A 55 -12.81 -12.68 -7.83
CA PRO A 55 -14.00 -12.03 -7.27
C PRO A 55 -14.92 -13.04 -6.59
N PHE A 56 -14.93 -14.30 -7.06
CA PHE A 56 -15.73 -15.40 -6.48
C PHE A 56 -15.30 -15.82 -5.06
N LEU A 57 -14.20 -15.29 -4.54
CA LEU A 57 -13.82 -15.46 -3.14
C LEU A 57 -14.55 -14.49 -2.20
N LEU A 58 -15.23 -13.48 -2.75
CA LEU A 58 -16.10 -12.60 -1.98
C LEU A 58 -17.39 -13.32 -1.63
N LYS A 59 -17.87 -13.10 -0.40
CA LYS A 59 -19.10 -13.72 0.11
C LYS A 59 -20.28 -13.41 -0.82
N ASP A 60 -21.00 -14.47 -1.24
CA ASP A 60 -22.19 -14.40 -2.09
C ASP A 60 -21.94 -13.78 -3.49
N MET A 61 -20.70 -13.76 -4.00
CA MET A 61 -20.41 -13.23 -5.34
C MET A 61 -21.12 -14.02 -6.46
N ASP A 62 -21.31 -15.32 -6.27
CA ASP A 62 -22.05 -16.21 -7.17
C ASP A 62 -23.53 -15.81 -7.33
N LYS A 63 -24.12 -15.15 -6.34
CA LYS A 63 -25.52 -14.66 -6.38
C LYS A 63 -25.67 -13.30 -7.07
N ALA A 64 -24.57 -12.58 -7.28
CA ALA A 64 -24.57 -11.19 -7.75
C ALA A 64 -24.37 -11.04 -9.27
N VAL A 65 -24.12 -12.14 -9.99
CA VAL A 65 -23.87 -12.19 -11.45
C VAL A 65 -25.04 -12.74 -12.24
#